data_AF-A0A7V6XJK9-F1
#
_entry.id   AF-A0A7V6XJK9-F1
#
_cell.length_a   1.000
_cell.length_b   1.000
_cell.length_c   1.000
_cell.angle_alpha   90.00
_cell.angle_beta   90.00
_cell.angle_gamma   90.00
#
_symmetry.space_group_name_H-M   'P 1'
#
loop_
_entity.id
_entity.type
_entity.pdbx_description
1 polymer ?
#
loop_
_entity_poly.entity_id
_entity_poly.type
_entity_poly.pdbx_seq_one_letter_code
_entity_poly.pdbx_strand_id
1 'polypeptide(L)'
;MLDIRFLGKVTIKYNGQNIEEQLGSKAIALICLLALNHRKYMGREKLEGYLWPDSDTEAAKYNLRYNLWLVKKNIGKDKDGGAFLYIDNECCGINSKYKFKCDIIDIIEFIPSQKDSIENIIKLKQLFRGDLLHHNF
;
A
#
# COMPACT_ATOMS: atom_id res chain seq x y z
N MET A 1 13.54 6.67 -2.41
CA MET A 1 12.13 7.11 -2.45
C MET A 1 11.25 5.95 -2.88
N LEU A 2 10.12 5.76 -2.21
CA LEU A 2 9.11 4.74 -2.52
C LEU A 2 8.04 5.31 -3.47
N ASP A 3 7.76 4.62 -4.58
CA ASP A 3 6.70 4.94 -5.55
C ASP A 3 5.84 3.69 -5.76
N ILE A 4 4.55 3.81 -5.48
CA ILE A 4 3.58 2.72 -5.49
C ILE A 4 2.48 3.06 -6.50
N ARG A 5 2.15 2.10 -7.35
CA ARG A 5 1.12 2.22 -8.38
C ARG A 5 0.26 0.97 -8.37
N PHE A 6 -1.02 1.13 -8.04
CA PHE A 6 -1.99 0.05 -7.96
C PHE A 6 -3.08 0.11 -9.03
N LEU A 7 -3.27 1.25 -9.68
CA LEU A 7 -4.30 1.45 -10.70
C LEU A 7 -3.74 1.07 -12.07
N GLY A 8 -4.00 -0.17 -12.49
CA GLY A 8 -3.36 -0.85 -13.62
C GLY A 8 -2.34 -1.88 -13.16
N LYS A 9 -1.37 -2.22 -14.03
CA LYS A 9 -0.28 -3.14 -13.68
C LYS A 9 0.43 -2.63 -12.44
N VAL A 10 0.49 -3.47 -11.40
CA VAL A 10 1.10 -3.07 -10.14
C VAL A 10 2.57 -2.77 -10.34
N THR A 11 3.01 -1.64 -9.80
CA THR A 11 4.41 -1.27 -9.75
C THR A 11 4.76 -0.76 -8.36
N ILE A 12 5.80 -1.32 -7.75
CA ILE A 12 6.33 -0.88 -6.46
C ILE A 12 7.83 -0.70 -6.63
N LYS A 13 8.26 0.56 -6.60
CA LYS A 13 9.67 0.93 -6.73
C LYS A 13 10.20 1.49 -5.43
N TYR A 14 11.28 0.91 -4.94
CA TYR A 14 12.07 1.46 -3.84
C TYR A 14 13.45 1.88 -4.34
N ASN A 15 13.78 3.17 -4.20
CA ASN A 15 15.03 3.75 -4.71
C ASN A 15 15.24 3.48 -6.22
N GLY A 16 14.14 3.49 -6.99
CA GLY A 16 14.16 3.27 -8.43
C GLY A 16 14.17 1.79 -8.86
N GLN A 17 14.35 0.85 -7.93
CA GLN A 17 14.33 -0.58 -8.19
C GLN A 17 12.94 -1.16 -7.95
N ASN A 18 12.47 -1.99 -8.87
CA ASN A 18 11.26 -2.80 -8.75
C ASN A 18 11.43 -3.83 -7.63
N ILE A 19 10.45 -3.92 -6.72
CA ILE A 19 10.48 -4.82 -5.56
C ILE A 19 9.24 -5.75 -5.46
N GLU A 20 8.44 -5.82 -6.52
CA GLU A 20 7.16 -6.56 -6.56
C GLU A 20 7.39 -8.07 -6.35
N GLU A 21 8.41 -8.64 -7.00
CA GLU A 21 8.75 -10.07 -6.90
C GLU A 21 9.16 -10.46 -5.47
N GLN A 22 9.89 -9.58 -4.78
CA GLN A 22 10.33 -9.78 -3.40
C GLN A 22 9.19 -9.64 -2.40
N LEU A 23 8.10 -8.96 -2.75
CA LEU A 23 6.92 -8.79 -1.91
C LEU A 23 5.89 -9.90 -2.15
N GLY A 24 5.67 -10.31 -3.39
CA GLY A 24 4.63 -11.26 -3.76
C GLY A 24 3.20 -10.72 -3.57
N SER A 25 2.21 -11.43 -4.09
CA SER A 25 0.82 -10.93 -4.20
C SER A 25 0.19 -10.55 -2.86
N LYS A 26 0.40 -11.33 -1.79
CA LYS A 26 -0.21 -11.06 -0.47
C LYS A 26 0.38 -9.84 0.24
N ALA A 27 1.69 -9.60 0.17
CA ALA A 27 2.27 -8.39 0.74
C ALA A 27 1.86 -7.15 -0.07
N ILE A 28 1.76 -7.29 -1.39
CA ILE A 28 1.26 -6.21 -2.25
C ILE A 28 -0.20 -5.89 -1.92
N ALA A 29 -1.05 -6.90 -1.75
CA ALA A 29 -2.44 -6.74 -1.33
C ALA A 29 -2.55 -6.07 0.05
N LEU A 30 -1.69 -6.46 0.99
CA LEU A 30 -1.59 -5.82 2.31
C LEU A 30 -1.29 -4.33 2.18
N ILE A 31 -0.26 -3.94 1.41
CA ILE A 31 0.07 -2.53 1.19
C ILE A 31 -1.11 -1.79 0.55
N CYS A 32 -1.80 -2.40 -0.42
CA CYS A 32 -2.97 -1.81 -1.06
C CYS A 32 -4.12 -1.55 -0.06
N LEU A 33 -4.44 -2.52 0.80
CA LEU A 33 -5.45 -2.37 1.84
C LEU A 33 -5.09 -1.23 2.81
N LEU A 34 -3.82 -1.15 3.22
CA LEU A 34 -3.35 -0.07 4.09
C LEU A 34 -3.38 1.29 3.39
N ALA A 35 -3.09 1.37 2.08
CA ALA A 35 -3.17 2.61 1.30
C ALA A 35 -4.61 3.10 1.12
N LEU A 36 -5.55 2.20 0.84
CA LEU A 36 -6.98 2.50 0.81
C LEU A 36 -7.49 3.03 2.16
N ASN A 37 -6.84 2.63 3.26
CA ASN A 37 -7.15 3.06 4.62
C ASN A 37 -6.10 4.03 5.20
N HIS A 38 -5.34 4.77 4.39
CA HIS A 38 -4.15 5.54 4.82
C HIS A 38 -4.36 6.52 5.99
N ARG A 39 -5.60 6.95 6.27
CA ARG A 39 -5.94 7.84 7.40
C ARG A 39 -6.18 7.12 8.73
N LYS A 40 -6.22 5.78 8.72
CA LYS A 40 -6.57 4.94 9.87
C LYS A 40 -5.61 3.76 9.99
N TYR A 41 -5.53 3.20 11.18
CA TYR A 41 -4.93 1.89 11.36
C TYR A 41 -5.99 0.80 11.19
N MET A 42 -5.58 -0.34 10.63
CA MET A 42 -6.41 -1.51 10.43
C MET A 42 -6.07 -2.56 11.49
N GLY A 43 -7.08 -3.11 12.14
CA GLY A 43 -6.92 -4.22 13.08
C GLY A 43 -6.32 -5.45 12.37
N ARG A 44 -5.43 -6.16 13.06
CA ARG A 44 -4.71 -7.31 12.52
C ARG A 44 -5.66 -8.45 12.14
N GLU A 45 -6.63 -8.76 12.99
CA GLU A 45 -7.67 -9.77 12.70
C GLU A 45 -8.46 -9.45 11.43
N LYS A 46 -8.76 -8.16 11.19
CA LYS A 46 -9.46 -7.72 9.97
C LYS A 46 -8.60 -7.93 8.72
N LEU A 47 -7.29 -7.64 8.80
CA LEU A 47 -6.34 -7.88 7.72
C LEU A 47 -6.17 -9.38 7.46
N GLU A 48 -6.11 -10.18 8.51
CA GLU A 48 -6.06 -11.65 8.46
C GLU A 48 -7.26 -12.20 7.68
N GLY A 49 -8.48 -11.81 8.06
CA GLY A 49 -9.71 -12.24 7.38
C GLY A 49 -9.82 -11.80 5.92
N TYR A 50 -9.30 -10.61 5.55
CA TYR A 50 -9.31 -10.18 4.14
C TYR A 50 -8.28 -10.91 3.28
N LEU A 51 -7.09 -11.18 3.82
CA LEU A 51 -5.97 -11.70 3.04
C LEU A 51 -5.92 -13.23 3.02
N TRP A 52 -6.39 -13.89 4.08
CA TRP A 52 -6.38 -15.35 4.23
C TRP A 52 -7.70 -15.85 4.82
N PRO A 53 -8.83 -15.66 4.10
CA PRO A 53 -10.16 -16.04 4.61
C PRO A 53 -10.31 -17.54 4.89
N ASP A 54 -9.56 -18.38 4.16
CA ASP A 54 -9.64 -19.85 4.26
C ASP A 54 -8.60 -20.45 5.22
N SER A 55 -7.73 -19.63 5.81
CA SER A 55 -6.73 -20.09 6.78
C SER A 55 -7.34 -20.21 8.17
N ASP A 56 -6.83 -21.16 8.97
CA ASP A 56 -7.05 -21.11 10.40
C ASP A 56 -6.40 -19.88 11.05
N THR A 57 -6.83 -19.57 12.27
CA THR A 57 -6.40 -18.37 13.01
C THR A 57 -4.88 -18.28 13.18
N GLU A 58 -4.20 -19.39 13.46
CA GLU A 58 -2.75 -19.37 13.72
C GLU A 58 -1.94 -19.21 12.43
N ALA A 59 -2.39 -19.87 11.36
CA ALA A 59 -1.83 -19.71 10.02
C ALA A 59 -2.03 -18.28 9.50
N ALA A 60 -3.22 -17.69 9.68
CA ALA A 60 -3.49 -16.31 9.26
C ALA A 60 -2.60 -15.30 9.99
N LYS A 61 -2.49 -15.41 11.33
CA LYS A 61 -1.58 -14.59 12.15
C LYS A 61 -0.12 -14.73 11.72
N TYR A 62 0.33 -15.96 11.46
CA TYR A 62 1.69 -16.23 10.97
C TYR A 62 1.92 -15.55 9.62
N ASN A 63 1.01 -15.73 8.67
CA ASN A 63 1.09 -15.14 7.35
C ASN A 63 1.10 -13.60 7.41
N LEU A 64 0.28 -13.00 8.27
CA LEU A 64 0.30 -11.54 8.48
C LEU A 64 1.66 -11.08 9.00
N ARG A 65 2.21 -11.74 10.04
CA ARG A 65 3.54 -11.41 10.57
C ARG A 65 4.63 -11.51 9.50
N TYR A 66 4.60 -12.58 8.70
CA TYR A 66 5.56 -12.79 7.63
C TYR A 66 5.48 -11.69 6.57
N ASN A 67 4.28 -11.35 6.08
CA ASN A 67 4.11 -10.32 5.05
C ASN A 67 4.48 -8.93 5.57
N LEU A 68 4.14 -8.59 6.83
CA LEU A 68 4.59 -7.34 7.46
C LEU A 68 6.12 -7.26 7.57
N TRP A 69 6.77 -8.36 7.92
CA TRP A 69 8.24 -8.46 7.93
C TRP A 69 8.81 -8.30 6.51
N LEU A 70 8.20 -8.92 5.51
CA LEU A 70 8.64 -8.87 4.11
C LEU A 70 8.60 -7.44 3.57
N VAL A 71 7.54 -6.69 3.89
CA VAL A 71 7.45 -5.26 3.56
C VAL A 71 8.58 -4.47 4.26
N LYS A 72 8.77 -4.67 5.57
CA LYS A 72 9.84 -3.99 6.33
C LYS A 72 11.25 -4.32 5.82
N LYS A 73 11.46 -5.54 5.34
CA LYS A 73 12.75 -5.99 4.81
C LYS A 73 13.09 -5.32 3.48
N ASN A 74 12.10 -5.16 2.59
CA ASN A 74 12.32 -4.64 1.24
C ASN A 74 12.13 -3.11 1.14
N ILE A 75 11.44 -2.50 2.10
CA ILE A 75 11.24 -1.04 2.17
C ILE A 75 11.98 -0.50 3.40
N GLY A 76 13.14 0.11 3.14
CA GLY A 76 13.99 0.68 4.17
C GLY A 76 13.40 1.92 4.86
N LYS A 77 14.07 2.32 5.93
CA LYS A 77 13.75 3.52 6.70
C LYS A 77 13.97 4.79 5.85
N ASP A 78 13.27 5.86 6.22
CA ASP A 78 13.57 7.19 5.70
C ASP A 78 14.83 7.78 6.35
N LYS A 79 15.20 9.00 5.93
CA LYS A 79 16.36 9.74 6.43
C LYS A 79 16.32 10.03 7.94
N ASP A 80 15.14 10.03 8.54
CA ASP A 80 14.92 10.31 9.96
C ASP A 80 14.78 9.00 10.76
N GLY A 81 15.04 7.86 10.13
CA GLY A 81 14.95 6.52 10.73
C GLY A 81 13.52 5.97 10.82
N GLY A 82 12.53 6.65 10.25
CA GLY A 82 11.13 6.25 10.24
C GLY A 82 10.88 5.08 9.29
N ALA A 83 10.13 4.08 9.75
CA ALA A 83 9.70 2.95 8.91
C ALA A 83 8.46 3.31 8.09
N PHE A 84 8.28 2.68 6.92
CA PHE A 84 7.09 2.86 6.07
C PHE A 84 5.80 2.41 6.76
N LEU A 85 5.84 1.28 7.47
CA LEU A 85 4.68 0.76 8.20
C LEU A 85 4.71 1.19 9.67
N TYR A 86 3.55 1.61 10.16
CA TYR A 86 3.23 1.57 11.58
C TYR A 86 2.69 0.18 11.92
N ILE A 87 3.25 -0.46 12.95
CA ILE A 87 2.84 -1.79 13.41
C ILE A 87 2.89 -1.80 14.92
N ASP A 88 1.79 -2.20 15.54
CA ASP A 88 1.75 -2.58 16.95
C ASP A 88 1.14 -3.98 17.11
N ASN A 89 0.77 -4.32 18.36
CA ASN A 89 0.21 -5.63 18.71
C ASN A 89 -1.21 -5.85 18.20
N GLU A 90 -1.98 -4.79 17.90
CA GLU A 90 -3.41 -4.87 17.58
C GLU A 90 -3.72 -4.41 16.14
N CYS A 91 -2.92 -3.50 15.59
CA CYS A 91 -3.18 -2.82 14.34
C CYS A 91 -1.92 -2.58 13.49
N CYS A 92 -2.16 -2.28 12.22
CA CYS A 92 -1.15 -1.94 11.22
C CYS A 92 -1.63 -0.77 10.36
N GLY A 93 -0.71 0.02 9.84
CA GLY A 93 -1.02 1.14 8.96
C GLY A 93 0.19 1.67 8.23
N ILE A 94 -0.04 2.67 7.38
CA ILE A 94 1.04 3.47 6.79
C ILE A 94 1.46 4.52 7.82
N ASN A 95 2.76 4.65 8.04
CA ASN A 95 3.30 5.74 8.85
C ASN A 95 3.09 7.07 8.12
N SER A 96 2.27 7.95 8.67
CA SER A 96 1.93 9.26 8.08
C SER A 96 3.13 10.21 7.90
N LYS A 97 4.24 9.96 8.60
CA LYS A 97 5.48 10.75 8.45
C LYS A 97 6.39 10.25 7.33
N TYR A 98 6.19 9.01 6.88
CA TYR A 98 7.01 8.42 5.82
C TYR A 98 6.63 9.02 4.46
N LYS A 99 7.61 9.55 3.73
CA LYS A 99 7.36 10.18 2.41
C LYS A 99 7.43 9.16 1.28
N PHE A 100 6.34 9.02 0.53
CA PHE A 100 6.23 8.14 -0.63
C PHE A 100 5.18 8.68 -1.61
N LYS A 101 5.10 8.08 -2.80
CA LYS A 101 4.04 8.34 -3.80
C LYS A 101 3.12 7.13 -3.89
N CYS A 102 1.83 7.36 -4.03
CA CYS A 102 0.83 6.32 -4.20
C CYS A 102 -0.37 6.85 -4.99
N ASP A 103 -0.62 6.28 -6.15
CA ASP A 103 -1.71 6.71 -7.03
C ASP A 103 -3.11 6.62 -6.39
N ILE A 104 -3.37 5.60 -5.57
CA ILE A 104 -4.62 5.49 -4.82
C ILE A 104 -4.76 6.64 -3.81
N ILE A 105 -3.69 6.98 -3.09
CA ILE A 105 -3.75 8.05 -2.09
C ILE A 105 -3.95 9.39 -2.80
N ASP A 106 -3.22 9.64 -3.89
CA ASP A 106 -3.37 10.86 -4.69
C ASP A 106 -4.82 11.05 -5.16
N ILE A 107 -5.54 9.96 -5.49
CA ILE A 107 -6.95 10.02 -5.89
C ILE A 107 -7.89 10.20 -4.70
N ILE A 108 -7.70 9.46 -3.60
CA ILE A 108 -8.57 9.55 -2.43
C ILE A 108 -8.45 10.94 -1.77
N GLU A 109 -7.27 11.54 -1.79
CA GLU A 109 -7.04 12.87 -1.22
C GLU A 109 -7.45 14.01 -2.15
N PHE A 110 -7.71 13.72 -3.44
CA PHE A 110 -8.16 14.74 -4.38
C PHE A 110 -9.58 15.19 -4.05
N ILE A 111 -9.72 16.48 -3.71
CA ILE A 111 -11.01 17.13 -3.47
C ILE A 111 -11.33 17.98 -4.70
N PRO A 112 -12.28 17.56 -5.56
CA PRO A 112 -12.62 18.31 -6.75
C PRO A 112 -13.24 19.67 -6.40
N SER A 113 -12.86 20.70 -7.15
CA SER A 113 -13.38 22.05 -7.04
C SER A 113 -13.74 22.61 -8.42
N GLN A 114 -14.73 23.51 -8.48
CA GLN A 114 -15.07 24.21 -9.74
C GLN A 114 -13.93 25.10 -10.28
N LYS A 115 -12.91 25.37 -9.46
CA LYS A 115 -11.72 26.14 -9.85
C LYS A 115 -10.57 25.25 -10.31
N ASP A 116 -10.75 23.93 -10.33
CA ASP A 116 -9.69 23.02 -10.76
C ASP A 116 -9.41 23.20 -12.25
N SER A 117 -8.13 23.26 -12.57
CA SER A 117 -7.70 23.39 -13.96
C SER A 117 -7.89 22.06 -14.70
N ILE A 118 -8.12 22.15 -16.01
CA ILE A 118 -8.21 20.98 -16.90
C ILE A 118 -6.94 20.14 -16.79
N GLU A 119 -5.78 20.76 -16.64
CA GLU A 119 -4.50 20.07 -16.47
C GLU A 119 -4.47 19.19 -15.22
N ASN A 120 -5.07 19.63 -14.11
CA ASN A 120 -5.15 18.83 -12.89
C ASN A 120 -6.07 17.62 -13.07
N ILE A 121 -7.20 17.78 -13.76
CA ILE A 121 -8.11 16.68 -14.10
C ILE A 121 -7.42 15.67 -15.03
N ILE A 122 -6.66 16.15 -16.03
CA ILE A 122 -5.88 15.29 -16.93
C ILE A 122 -4.82 14.51 -16.17
N LYS A 123 -4.09 15.16 -15.24
CA LYS A 123 -3.12 14.46 -14.37
C LYS A 123 -3.78 13.36 -13.55
N LEU A 124 -4.98 13.61 -13.00
CA LEU A 124 -5.71 12.60 -12.25
C LEU A 124 -6.12 11.42 -13.13
N LYS A 125 -6.65 11.70 -14.33
CA LYS A 125 -7.00 10.66 -15.31
C LYS A 125 -5.81 9.76 -15.64
N GLN A 126 -4.60 10.33 -15.75
CA GLN A 126 -3.38 9.58 -16.04
C GLN A 126 -2.95 8.62 -14.91
N LEU A 127 -3.49 8.78 -13.69
CA LEU A 127 -3.26 7.82 -12.60
C LEU A 127 -3.97 6.49 -12.86
N PHE A 128 -5.12 6.50 -13.55
CA PHE A 128 -5.84 5.29 -13.93
C PHE A 128 -5.23 4.64 -15.18
N ARG A 129 -4.42 3.60 -14.99
CA ARG A 129 -3.78 2.86 -16.11
C ARG A 129 -4.41 1.49 -16.37
N GLY A 130 -5.48 1.16 -15.67
CA GLY A 130 -6.21 -0.09 -15.71
C GLY A 130 -6.94 -0.34 -14.39
N ASP A 131 -7.45 -1.56 -14.21
CA ASP A 131 -8.15 -1.93 -12.99
C ASP A 131 -7.23 -1.95 -11.77
N LEU A 132 -7.83 -1.81 -10.59
CA LEU A 132 -7.12 -1.94 -9.33
C LEU A 132 -6.46 -3.33 -9.23
N LEU A 133 -5.16 -3.38 -8.96
CA LEU A 133 -4.37 -4.62 -8.83
C LEU A 133 -4.41 -5.51 -10.08
N HIS A 134 -4.49 -4.92 -11.28
CA HIS A 134 -4.56 -5.65 -12.54
C HIS A 134 -3.38 -6.65 -12.71
N HIS A 135 -3.70 -7.92 -13.03
CA HIS A 135 -2.78 -9.07 -13.16
C HIS A 135 -2.03 -9.51 -11.90
N ASN A 136 -2.52 -9.16 -10.70
CA ASN A 136 -1.80 -9.46 -9.45
C ASN A 136 -2.33 -10.67 -8.67
N PHE A 137 -3.37 -11.34 -9.20
CA PHE A 137 -3.98 -12.58 -8.71
C PHE A 137 -4.37 -13.47 -9.89
#